data_AF-A0A497QY89-F1
#
_entry.id   AF-A0A497QY89-F1
#
_cell.length_a   1.000
_cell.length_b   1.000
_cell.length_c   1.000
_cell.angle_alpha   90.00
_cell.angle_beta   90.00
_cell.angle_gamma   90.00
#
_symmetry.space_group_name_H-M   'P 1'
#
loop_
_entity.id
_entity.type
_entity.pdbx_description
1 polymer ?
#
loop_
_entity_poly.entity_id
_entity_poly.type
_entity_poly.pdbx_seq_one_letter_code
_entity_poly.pdbx_strand_id
1 'polypeptide(L)'
;TRGEITPALIHHNLGDQDDVALVCLTAAYLHDIGHVTHRSFHELISSLMVKELIYPKLKKIYPVTAKRIQLLSHIQHAIFAHAMDIACLTPEAGFVTIADGLDMTQGRSRKPYDLGKVDIHSISALSITEVEILKGTKKKPIRLNIHMISEAGVFQVEEVFLPKLRSSGLADEVEINTLVNGKPIALSQVLRMYKKF
;
A
#
# COMPACT_ATOMS: atom_id res chain seq x y z
N THR A 1 -16.06 -8.89 -17.37
CA THR A 1 -15.23 -10.01 -16.85
C THR A 1 -13.99 -9.40 -16.22
N ARG A 2 -13.95 -9.25 -14.88
CA ARG A 2 -12.79 -8.67 -14.18
C ARG A 2 -11.66 -9.69 -14.18
N GLY A 3 -10.76 -9.59 -15.14
CA GLY A 3 -9.56 -10.41 -15.24
C GLY A 3 -8.42 -9.45 -15.51
N GLU A 4 -7.54 -9.31 -14.53
CA GLU A 4 -6.40 -8.39 -14.48
C GLU A 4 -6.74 -6.93 -14.18
N ILE A 5 -6.06 -6.41 -13.14
CA ILE A 5 -6.13 -4.99 -12.76
C ILE A 5 -5.23 -4.24 -13.73
N THR A 6 -5.80 -3.50 -14.67
CA THR A 6 -5.03 -2.75 -15.66
C THR A 6 -4.54 -1.42 -15.05
N PRO A 7 -3.23 -1.15 -15.00
CA PRO A 7 -2.69 0.14 -14.57
C PRO A 7 -3.22 1.31 -15.40
N ALA A 8 -3.35 2.50 -14.80
CA ALA A 8 -3.89 3.68 -15.47
C ALA A 8 -3.02 4.09 -16.68
N LEU A 9 -1.70 4.02 -16.56
CA LEU A 9 -0.78 4.37 -17.65
C LEU A 9 -1.01 3.49 -18.89
N ILE A 10 -1.22 2.20 -18.69
CA ILE A 10 -1.48 1.25 -19.78
C ILE A 10 -2.89 1.46 -20.34
N HIS A 11 -3.90 1.56 -19.46
CA HIS A 11 -5.31 1.75 -19.86
C HIS A 11 -5.52 2.98 -20.74
N HIS A 12 -4.81 4.08 -20.43
CA HIS A 12 -4.91 5.33 -21.18
C HIS A 12 -3.89 5.48 -22.32
N ASN A 13 -3.11 4.43 -22.61
CA ASN A 13 -2.05 4.44 -23.62
C ASN A 13 -1.03 5.59 -23.39
N LEU A 14 -0.70 5.83 -22.13
CA LEU A 14 0.21 6.89 -21.70
C LEU A 14 1.58 6.36 -21.27
N GLY A 15 1.79 5.04 -21.31
CA GLY A 15 3.03 4.38 -20.94
C GLY A 15 2.95 2.86 -21.03
N ASP A 16 4.06 2.22 -20.70
CA ASP A 16 4.22 0.76 -20.70
C ASP A 16 4.42 0.21 -19.28
N GLN A 17 4.82 -1.06 -19.18
CA GLN A 17 5.07 -1.71 -17.89
C GLN A 17 6.25 -1.11 -17.13
N ASP A 18 7.28 -0.63 -17.83
CA ASP A 18 8.46 -0.01 -17.20
C ASP A 18 8.08 1.34 -16.59
N ASP A 19 7.21 2.10 -17.25
CA ASP A 19 6.65 3.33 -16.71
C ASP A 19 5.80 3.08 -15.45
N VAL A 20 4.98 2.03 -15.44
CA VAL A 20 4.19 1.61 -14.25
C VAL A 20 5.12 1.20 -13.11
N ALA A 21 6.12 0.38 -13.41
CA ALA A 21 7.12 -0.05 -12.43
C ALA A 21 7.88 1.15 -11.85
N LEU A 22 8.26 2.12 -12.69
CA LEU A 22 8.93 3.35 -12.26
C LEU A 22 8.07 4.16 -11.28
N VAL A 23 6.77 4.32 -11.57
CA VAL A 23 5.83 5.01 -10.68
C VAL A 23 5.75 4.30 -9.33
N CYS A 24 5.42 3.00 -9.34
CA CYS A 24 5.24 2.21 -8.14
C CYS A 24 6.52 2.13 -7.29
N LEU A 25 7.67 1.89 -7.92
CA LEU A 25 8.96 1.77 -7.24
C LEU A 25 9.39 3.10 -6.62
N THR A 26 9.26 4.20 -7.37
CA THR A 26 9.63 5.53 -6.86
C THR A 26 8.74 5.93 -5.69
N ALA A 27 7.43 5.73 -5.81
CA ALA A 27 6.49 6.03 -4.75
C ALA A 27 6.75 5.16 -3.51
N ALA A 28 6.92 3.84 -3.68
CA ALA A 28 7.21 2.94 -2.57
C ALA A 28 8.50 3.32 -1.82
N TYR A 29 9.57 3.75 -2.50
CA TYR A 29 10.80 4.16 -1.83
C TYR A 29 10.73 5.53 -1.15
N LEU A 30 9.87 6.44 -1.63
CA LEU A 30 9.90 7.85 -1.23
C LEU A 30 8.63 8.33 -0.52
N HIS A 31 7.63 7.46 -0.31
CA HIS A 31 6.36 7.84 0.32
C HIS A 31 6.53 8.44 1.72
N ASP A 32 7.51 7.97 2.48
CA ASP A 32 7.79 8.39 3.85
C ASP A 32 8.90 9.45 4.00
N ILE A 33 9.44 9.99 2.90
CA ILE A 33 10.59 10.93 3.01
C ILE A 33 10.25 12.20 3.80
N GLY A 34 8.99 12.64 3.83
CA GLY A 34 8.50 13.78 4.59
C GLY A 34 8.69 13.65 6.09
N HIS A 35 8.90 12.43 6.61
CA HIS A 35 9.25 12.22 8.02
C HIS A 35 10.56 12.89 8.44
N VAL A 36 11.47 13.20 7.50
CA VAL A 36 12.67 14.00 7.80
C VAL A 36 12.33 15.43 8.23
N THR A 37 11.16 15.92 7.84
CA THR A 37 10.65 17.24 8.24
C THR A 37 9.76 17.13 9.47
N HIS A 38 8.69 16.33 9.40
CA HIS A 38 7.76 16.14 10.51
C HIS A 38 6.88 14.89 10.31
N ARG A 39 6.25 14.40 11.38
CA ARG A 39 5.29 13.27 11.28
C ARG A 39 3.93 13.69 10.73
N SER A 40 3.43 14.84 11.17
CA SER A 40 2.20 15.41 10.62
C SER A 40 2.41 15.85 9.17
N PHE A 41 1.44 15.51 8.31
CA PHE A 41 1.45 15.85 6.88
C PHE A 41 2.65 15.29 6.10
N HIS A 42 3.28 14.22 6.60
CA HIS A 42 4.46 13.65 5.94
C HIS A 42 4.15 13.20 4.51
N GLU A 43 2.94 12.72 4.24
CA GLU A 43 2.46 12.30 2.93
C GLU A 43 2.43 13.45 1.93
N LEU A 44 1.88 14.60 2.36
CA LEU A 44 1.87 15.84 1.59
C LEU A 44 3.30 16.33 1.33
N ILE A 45 4.12 16.39 2.39
CA ILE A 45 5.50 16.87 2.29
C ILE A 45 6.32 15.96 1.35
N SER A 46 6.20 14.64 1.48
CA SER A 46 6.83 13.66 0.60
C SER A 46 6.45 13.89 -0.86
N SER A 47 5.16 14.11 -1.13
CA SER A 47 4.66 14.35 -2.49
C SER A 47 5.26 15.60 -3.13
N LEU A 48 5.61 16.62 -2.33
CA LEU A 48 6.26 17.83 -2.81
C LEU A 48 7.76 17.64 -2.98
N MET A 49 8.43 17.01 -2.00
CA MET A 49 9.88 16.78 -1.98
C MET A 49 10.35 15.85 -3.10
N VAL A 50 9.53 14.88 -3.51
CA VAL A 50 9.93 13.86 -4.51
C VAL A 50 10.40 14.47 -5.83
N LYS A 51 9.83 15.62 -6.24
CA LYS A 51 10.15 16.29 -7.50
C LYS A 51 11.63 16.62 -7.62
N GLU A 52 12.22 17.23 -6.59
CA GLU A 52 13.63 17.65 -6.62
C GLU A 52 14.57 16.44 -6.72
N LEU A 53 14.16 15.30 -6.17
CA LEU A 53 14.95 14.07 -6.20
C LEU A 53 14.84 13.31 -7.52
N ILE A 54 13.63 13.22 -8.09
CA ILE A 54 13.35 12.36 -9.24
C ILE A 54 13.42 13.10 -10.57
N TYR A 55 13.02 14.38 -10.63
CA TYR A 55 12.90 15.10 -11.89
C TYR A 55 14.24 15.21 -12.65
N PRO A 56 15.40 15.47 -12.00
CA PRO A 56 16.70 15.41 -12.68
C PRO A 56 17.02 14.04 -13.29
N LYS A 57 16.56 12.94 -12.67
CA LYS A 57 16.72 11.58 -13.20
C LYS A 57 15.79 11.33 -14.39
N LEU A 58 14.53 11.75 -14.29
CA LEU A 58 13.57 11.69 -15.40
C LEU A 58 14.07 12.45 -16.63
N LYS A 59 14.77 13.58 -16.46
CA LYS A 59 15.37 14.31 -17.60
C LYS A 59 16.40 13.51 -18.39
N LYS A 60 17.10 12.57 -17.74
CA LYS A 60 18.13 11.73 -18.39
C LYS A 60 17.51 10.56 -19.16
N ILE A 61 16.33 10.11 -18.76
CA ILE A 61 15.66 8.91 -19.30
C ILE A 61 14.63 9.31 -20.37
N TYR A 62 13.85 10.36 -20.11
CA TYR A 62 12.75 10.78 -20.97
C TYR A 62 13.04 12.16 -21.60
N PRO A 63 13.21 12.23 -22.94
CA PRO A 63 13.49 13.50 -23.61
C PRO A 63 12.28 14.45 -23.63
N VAL A 64 11.06 13.89 -23.67
CA VAL A 64 9.82 14.66 -23.79
C VAL A 64 9.37 15.23 -22.44
N THR A 65 9.19 16.55 -22.36
CA THR A 65 8.72 17.23 -21.14
C THR A 65 7.37 16.74 -20.64
N ALA A 66 6.40 16.57 -21.54
CA ALA A 66 5.07 16.11 -21.19
C ALA A 66 5.09 14.75 -20.47
N LYS A 67 5.87 13.79 -20.99
CA LYS A 67 6.05 12.47 -20.38
C LYS A 67 6.63 12.55 -18.97
N ARG A 68 7.64 13.40 -18.76
CA ARG A 68 8.26 13.61 -17.43
C ARG A 68 7.26 14.17 -16.42
N ILE A 69 6.45 15.15 -16.83
CA ILE A 69 5.43 15.76 -15.97
C ILE A 69 4.36 14.73 -15.62
N GLN A 70 3.92 13.93 -16.59
CA GLN A 70 2.94 12.87 -16.39
C GLN A 70 3.45 11.80 -15.40
N LEU A 71 4.68 11.29 -15.59
CA LEU A 71 5.25 10.32 -14.64
C LEU A 71 5.39 10.92 -13.24
N LEU A 72 5.87 12.17 -13.15
CA LEU A 72 5.96 12.88 -11.89
C LEU A 72 4.58 13.02 -11.22
N SER A 73 3.52 13.38 -11.96
CA SER A 73 2.18 13.53 -11.39
C SER A 73 1.65 12.20 -10.85
N HIS A 74 1.88 11.09 -11.54
CA HIS A 74 1.50 9.75 -11.05
C HIS A 74 2.29 9.37 -9.79
N ILE A 75 3.60 9.66 -9.74
CA ILE A 75 4.43 9.42 -8.55
C ILE A 75 3.93 10.26 -7.36
N GLN A 76 3.72 11.56 -7.57
CA GLN A 76 3.25 12.46 -6.51
C GLN A 76 1.87 12.07 -6.01
N HIS A 77 0.96 11.66 -6.91
CA HIS A 77 -0.36 11.16 -6.56
C HIS A 77 -0.27 9.87 -5.73
N ALA A 78 0.53 8.89 -6.16
CA ALA A 78 0.72 7.65 -5.41
C ALA A 78 1.32 7.90 -4.01
N ILE A 79 2.28 8.82 -3.90
CA ILE A 79 2.85 9.25 -2.62
C ILE A 79 1.84 10.03 -1.79
N PHE A 80 0.99 10.87 -2.36
CA PHE A 80 0.02 11.59 -1.52
C PHE A 80 -1.11 10.67 -1.05
N ALA A 81 -1.56 9.76 -1.92
CA ALA A 81 -2.70 8.89 -1.68
C ALA A 81 -2.42 7.67 -0.79
N HIS A 82 -1.16 7.43 -0.37
CA HIS A 82 -0.87 6.36 0.61
C HIS A 82 -1.39 6.67 2.03
N ALA A 83 -1.79 7.92 2.28
CA ALA A 83 -2.54 8.30 3.47
C ALA A 83 -3.84 7.49 3.58
N MET A 84 -4.26 7.17 4.81
CA MET A 84 -5.42 6.29 5.05
C MET A 84 -6.76 6.90 4.60
N ASP A 85 -6.85 8.22 4.54
CA ASP A 85 -8.07 8.99 4.27
C ASP A 85 -8.12 9.63 2.87
N ILE A 86 -7.08 9.40 2.05
CA ILE A 86 -7.00 9.94 0.69
C ILE A 86 -7.32 8.82 -0.32
N ALA A 87 -8.31 9.06 -1.18
CA ALA A 87 -8.71 8.09 -2.18
C ALA A 87 -7.64 7.94 -3.28
N CYS A 88 -7.26 6.70 -3.58
CA CYS A 88 -6.42 6.36 -4.71
C CYS A 88 -7.22 6.47 -6.02
N LEU A 89 -6.84 7.43 -6.86
CA LEU A 89 -7.47 7.66 -8.17
C LEU A 89 -6.90 6.81 -9.30
N THR A 90 -5.84 6.03 -9.04
CA THR A 90 -5.15 5.18 -10.02
C THR A 90 -4.79 3.84 -9.39
N PRO A 91 -4.83 2.72 -10.14
CA PRO A 91 -4.38 1.43 -9.65
C PRO A 91 -2.94 1.44 -9.10
N GLU A 92 -2.04 2.21 -9.70
CA GLU A 92 -0.64 2.36 -9.26
C GLU A 92 -0.55 2.91 -7.82
N ALA A 93 -1.32 3.96 -7.52
CA ALA A 93 -1.46 4.47 -6.15
C ALA A 93 -2.08 3.41 -5.22
N GLY A 94 -3.07 2.66 -5.69
CA GLY A 94 -3.66 1.56 -4.94
C GLY A 94 -2.65 0.45 -4.61
N PHE A 95 -1.78 0.09 -5.55
CA PHE A 95 -0.72 -0.90 -5.35
C PHE A 95 0.25 -0.45 -4.27
N VAL A 96 0.71 0.81 -4.32
CA VAL A 96 1.62 1.40 -3.32
C VAL A 96 0.96 1.43 -1.94
N THR A 97 -0.30 1.88 -1.87
CA THR A 97 -1.07 1.99 -0.62
C THR A 97 -1.31 0.62 0.03
N ILE A 98 -1.65 -0.40 -0.76
CA ILE A 98 -1.78 -1.78 -0.28
C ILE A 98 -0.42 -2.32 0.18
N ALA A 99 0.65 -2.10 -0.60
CA ALA A 99 1.98 -2.58 -0.25
C ALA A 99 2.48 -2.02 1.08
N ASP A 100 2.30 -0.71 1.30
CA ASP A 100 2.59 -0.05 2.57
C ASP A 100 1.71 -0.58 3.72
N GLY A 101 0.40 -0.78 3.48
CA GLY A 101 -0.46 -1.42 4.46
C GLY A 101 -0.05 -2.86 4.84
N LEU A 102 0.56 -3.60 3.91
CA LEU A 102 1.08 -4.95 4.16
C LEU A 102 2.44 -4.98 4.85
N ASP A 103 3.14 -3.84 4.97
CA ASP A 103 4.37 -3.69 5.75
C ASP A 103 4.07 -3.60 7.26
N MET A 104 3.45 -4.66 7.78
CA MET A 104 2.99 -4.79 9.17
C MET A 104 3.51 -6.06 9.86
N THR A 105 4.41 -6.80 9.22
CA THR A 105 4.99 -8.02 9.80
C THR A 105 5.92 -7.69 10.97
N GLN A 106 6.10 -8.66 11.87
CA GLN A 106 6.97 -8.58 13.05
C GLN A 106 8.37 -8.01 12.77
N GLY A 107 8.93 -8.22 11.57
CA GLY A 107 10.26 -7.72 11.21
C GLY A 107 10.39 -6.20 11.34
N ARG A 108 9.33 -5.45 10.98
CA ARG A 108 9.28 -3.99 11.08
C ARG A 108 9.21 -3.50 12.54
N SER A 109 8.66 -4.31 13.44
CA SER A 109 8.32 -3.91 14.82
C SER A 109 9.26 -4.44 15.90
N ARG A 110 10.19 -5.34 15.57
CA ARG A 110 11.21 -5.86 16.52
C ARG A 110 12.10 -4.76 17.08
N LYS A 111 12.73 -3.96 16.21
CA LYS A 111 13.72 -2.96 16.65
C LYS A 111 13.12 -1.89 17.58
N PRO A 112 11.94 -1.31 17.31
CA PRO A 112 11.28 -0.39 18.26
C PRO A 112 10.94 -1.04 19.60
N TYR A 113 10.50 -2.31 19.60
CA TYR A 113 10.18 -3.06 20.81
C TYR A 113 11.42 -3.32 21.66
N ASP A 114 12.51 -3.77 21.04
CA ASP A 114 13.80 -4.02 21.71
C ASP A 114 14.38 -2.74 22.35
N LEU A 115 14.06 -1.57 21.79
CA LEU A 115 14.40 -0.26 22.34
C LEU A 115 13.47 0.21 23.46
N GLY A 116 12.58 -0.66 23.96
CA GLY A 116 11.71 -0.41 25.11
C GLY A 116 10.37 0.25 24.77
N LYS A 117 10.02 0.41 23.48
CA LYS A 117 8.71 0.92 23.08
C LYS A 117 7.68 -0.20 23.15
N VAL A 118 6.90 -0.22 24.23
CA VAL A 118 5.80 -1.18 24.43
C VAL A 118 4.47 -0.43 24.34
N ASP A 119 3.90 -0.41 23.14
CA ASP A 119 2.53 0.08 22.89
C ASP A 119 1.69 -0.95 22.12
N ILE A 120 0.38 -0.71 22.03
CA ILE A 120 -0.55 -1.64 21.36
C ILE A 120 -0.15 -1.90 19.90
N HIS A 121 0.45 -0.91 19.22
CA HIS A 121 0.93 -1.04 17.84
C HIS A 121 2.10 -2.00 17.74
N SER A 122 3.08 -1.90 18.65
CA SER A 122 4.23 -2.80 18.70
C SER A 122 3.82 -4.25 19.01
N ILE A 123 2.95 -4.47 19.99
CA ILE A 123 2.49 -5.81 20.40
C ILE A 123 1.66 -6.48 19.29
N SER A 124 0.75 -5.71 18.67
CA SER A 124 -0.09 -6.21 17.58
C SER A 124 0.72 -6.53 16.32
N ALA A 125 1.69 -5.70 15.94
CA ALA A 125 2.56 -5.97 14.81
C ALA A 125 3.52 -7.14 15.04
N LEU A 126 4.04 -7.32 16.26
CA LEU A 126 4.80 -8.52 16.63
C LEU A 126 3.99 -9.81 16.52
N SER A 127 2.66 -9.71 16.58
CA SER A 127 1.77 -10.86 16.45
C SER A 127 1.56 -11.29 15.00
N ILE A 128 1.85 -10.45 14.00
CA ILE A 128 1.81 -10.82 12.58
C ILE A 128 3.13 -11.46 12.20
N THR A 129 3.11 -12.75 11.91
CA THR A 129 4.33 -13.50 11.56
C THR A 129 4.67 -13.39 10.09
N GLU A 130 3.65 -13.44 9.23
CA GLU A 130 3.81 -13.54 7.78
C GLU A 130 2.56 -13.02 7.06
N VAL A 131 2.77 -12.44 5.88
CA VAL A 131 1.73 -12.07 4.93
C VAL A 131 2.08 -12.73 3.59
N GLU A 132 1.22 -13.64 3.12
CA GLU A 132 1.37 -14.26 1.80
C GLU A 132 0.47 -13.57 0.79
N ILE A 133 1.03 -13.23 -0.38
CA ILE A 133 0.30 -12.70 -1.53
C ILE A 133 0.18 -13.82 -2.56
N LEU A 134 -1.05 -14.29 -2.78
CA LEU A 134 -1.36 -15.43 -3.63
C LEU A 134 -2.29 -15.02 -4.76
N LYS A 135 -2.31 -15.82 -5.82
CA LYS A 135 -3.32 -15.71 -6.87
C LYS A 135 -4.69 -16.11 -6.29
N GLY A 136 -5.64 -15.19 -6.39
CA GLY A 136 -7.01 -15.38 -5.95
C GLY A 136 -7.91 -15.98 -7.02
N THR A 137 -9.20 -15.68 -6.93
CA THR A 137 -10.22 -16.16 -7.87
C THR A 137 -10.39 -15.20 -9.05
N LYS A 138 -11.16 -15.61 -10.06
CA LYS A 138 -11.56 -14.69 -11.15
C LYS A 138 -12.34 -13.45 -10.68
N LYS A 139 -12.98 -13.49 -9.51
CA LYS A 139 -13.73 -12.33 -8.98
C LYS A 139 -12.88 -11.42 -8.10
N LYS A 140 -11.85 -11.99 -7.46
CA LYS A 140 -10.91 -11.32 -6.56
C LYS A 140 -9.51 -11.85 -6.88
N PRO A 141 -8.79 -11.24 -7.83
CA PRO A 141 -7.56 -11.78 -8.38
C PRO A 141 -6.41 -11.84 -7.36
N ILE A 142 -6.50 -11.09 -6.25
CA ILE A 142 -5.48 -11.07 -5.20
C ILE A 142 -6.04 -11.77 -3.96
N ARG A 143 -5.31 -12.74 -3.43
CA ARG A 143 -5.58 -13.35 -2.12
C ARG A 143 -4.45 -13.03 -1.16
N LEU A 144 -4.82 -12.55 0.01
CA LEU A 144 -3.91 -12.28 1.12
C LEU A 144 -4.17 -13.28 2.23
N ASN A 145 -3.14 -14.02 2.65
CA ASN A 145 -3.19 -14.78 3.89
C ASN A 145 -2.34 -14.05 4.92
N ILE A 146 -2.96 -13.64 6.03
CA ILE A 146 -2.28 -12.95 7.13
C ILE A 146 -2.18 -13.94 8.30
N HIS A 147 -0.95 -14.34 8.61
CA HIS A 147 -0.65 -15.30 9.66
C HIS A 147 -0.28 -14.57 10.95
N MET A 148 -0.90 -15.00 12.04
CA MET A 148 -0.73 -14.42 13.36
C MET A 148 -0.50 -15.49 14.43
N ILE A 149 0.28 -15.16 15.46
CA ILE A 149 0.48 -16.03 16.64
C ILE A 149 -0.48 -15.70 17.79
N SER A 150 -1.10 -14.52 17.76
CA SER A 150 -2.10 -14.10 18.73
C SER A 150 -3.16 -13.20 18.10
N GLU A 151 -4.30 -13.08 18.75
CA GLU A 151 -5.42 -12.22 18.36
C GLU A 151 -5.05 -10.73 18.40
N ALA A 152 -3.96 -10.34 19.06
CA ALA A 152 -3.51 -8.95 19.06
C ALA A 152 -3.19 -8.45 17.63
N GLY A 153 -2.82 -9.35 16.71
CA GLY A 153 -2.57 -9.00 15.30
C GLY A 153 -3.81 -8.51 14.55
N VAL A 154 -5.02 -8.79 15.06
CA VAL A 154 -6.28 -8.32 14.47
C VAL A 154 -6.32 -6.79 14.36
N PHE A 155 -5.73 -6.09 15.34
CA PHE A 155 -5.67 -4.63 15.32
C PHE A 155 -4.93 -4.08 14.09
N GLN A 156 -3.81 -4.70 13.70
CA GLN A 156 -3.06 -4.28 12.49
C GLN A 156 -3.90 -4.51 11.23
N VAL A 157 -4.63 -5.62 11.17
CA VAL A 157 -5.50 -5.91 10.03
C VAL A 157 -6.65 -4.89 9.97
N GLU A 158 -7.42 -4.74 11.05
CA GLU A 158 -8.64 -3.93 11.04
C GLU A 158 -8.40 -2.42 11.05
N GLU A 159 -7.40 -1.94 11.80
CA GLU A 159 -7.20 -0.50 12.05
C GLU A 159 -6.07 0.10 11.20
N VAL A 160 -5.17 -0.71 10.63
CA VAL A 160 -4.06 -0.21 9.80
C VAL A 160 -4.25 -0.62 8.34
N PHE A 161 -4.43 -1.92 8.07
CA PHE A 161 -4.50 -2.41 6.69
C PHE A 161 -5.85 -2.15 6.02
N LEU A 162 -6.98 -2.45 6.67
CA LEU A 162 -8.30 -2.29 6.05
C LEU A 162 -8.63 -0.85 5.62
N PRO A 163 -8.29 0.21 6.37
CA PRO A 163 -8.47 1.59 5.90
C PRO A 163 -7.73 1.86 4.58
N LYS A 164 -6.46 1.45 4.49
CA LYS A 164 -5.64 1.57 3.28
C LYS A 164 -6.21 0.77 2.11
N LEU A 165 -6.69 -0.45 2.37
CA LEU A 165 -7.36 -1.24 1.34
C LEU A 165 -8.64 -0.57 0.84
N ARG A 166 -9.44 0.03 1.72
CA ARG A 166 -10.67 0.75 1.34
C ARG A 166 -10.35 1.98 0.49
N SER A 167 -9.33 2.76 0.84
CA SER A 167 -8.93 3.95 0.08
C SER A 167 -8.20 3.62 -1.23
N SER A 168 -7.64 2.41 -1.36
CA SER A 168 -6.86 1.98 -2.54
C SER A 168 -7.63 1.90 -3.87
N GLY A 169 -8.97 1.86 -3.83
CA GLY A 169 -9.81 1.57 -5.00
C GLY A 169 -9.76 0.11 -5.48
N LEU A 170 -9.03 -0.76 -4.79
CA LEU A 170 -8.84 -2.17 -5.14
C LEU A 170 -9.46 -3.16 -4.13
N ALA A 171 -10.25 -2.67 -3.16
CA ALA A 171 -10.87 -3.50 -2.13
C ALA A 171 -11.71 -4.67 -2.70
N ASP A 172 -12.44 -4.42 -3.79
CA ASP A 172 -13.25 -5.44 -4.46
C ASP A 172 -12.41 -6.51 -5.18
N GLU A 173 -11.11 -6.26 -5.40
CA GLU A 173 -10.18 -7.16 -6.09
C GLU A 173 -9.37 -8.05 -5.12
N VAL A 174 -9.47 -7.79 -3.82
CA VAL A 174 -8.67 -8.44 -2.77
C VAL A 174 -9.53 -9.32 -1.88
N GLU A 175 -9.14 -10.58 -1.74
CA GLU A 175 -9.63 -11.55 -0.76
C GLU A 175 -8.67 -11.60 0.43
N ILE A 176 -9.19 -11.45 1.65
CA ILE A 176 -8.38 -11.51 2.89
C ILE A 176 -8.77 -12.75 3.70
N ASN A 177 -7.77 -13.55 4.02
CA ASN A 177 -7.85 -14.64 4.99
C ASN A 177 -6.96 -14.32 6.18
N THR A 178 -7.50 -14.44 7.39
CA THR A 178 -6.77 -14.22 8.63
C THR A 178 -6.68 -15.52 9.41
N LEU A 179 -5.47 -15.87 9.85
CA LEU A 179 -5.18 -17.11 10.56
C LEU A 179 -4.47 -16.81 11.87
N VAL A 180 -4.98 -17.36 12.98
CA VAL A 180 -4.31 -17.32 14.29
C VAL A 180 -3.86 -18.74 14.61
N ASN A 181 -2.55 -18.96 14.74
CA ASN A 181 -1.95 -20.28 14.96
C ASN A 181 -2.45 -21.32 13.93
N GLY A 182 -2.51 -20.91 12.66
CA GLY A 182 -2.99 -21.73 11.53
C GLY A 182 -4.51 -21.94 11.49
N LYS A 183 -5.27 -21.43 12.45
CA LYS A 183 -6.74 -21.55 12.49
C LYS A 183 -7.38 -20.30 11.88
N PRO A 184 -8.30 -20.44 10.91
CA PRO A 184 -9.02 -19.29 10.37
C PRO A 184 -9.82 -18.56 11.46
N ILE A 185 -9.73 -17.23 11.46
CA ILE A 185 -10.60 -16.35 12.25
C ILE A 185 -11.38 -15.44 11.30
N ALA A 186 -12.66 -15.23 11.57
CA ALA A 186 -13.49 -14.32 10.80
C ALA A 186 -13.50 -12.94 11.46
N LEU A 187 -13.00 -11.93 10.77
CA LEU A 187 -12.97 -10.55 11.28
C LEU A 187 -14.22 -9.79 10.90
N SER A 188 -14.80 -9.08 11.86
CA SER A 188 -16.08 -8.40 11.69
C SER A 188 -16.03 -7.33 10.59
N GLN A 189 -14.93 -6.57 10.51
CA GLN A 189 -14.75 -5.53 9.51
C GLN A 189 -14.50 -6.11 8.11
N VAL A 190 -13.79 -7.25 8.02
CA VAL A 190 -13.59 -7.98 6.76
C VAL A 190 -14.93 -8.51 6.24
N LEU A 191 -15.75 -9.10 7.11
CA LEU A 191 -17.08 -9.59 6.75
C LEU A 191 -17.99 -8.45 6.28
N ARG A 192 -17.96 -7.28 6.95
CA ARG A 192 -18.71 -6.09 6.54
C ARG A 192 -18.26 -5.56 5.18
N MET A 193 -16.97 -5.64 4.86
CA MET A 193 -16.45 -5.20 3.56
C MET A 193 -17.06 -5.99 2.39
N TYR A 194 -17.37 -7.27 2.59
CA TYR A 194 -17.96 -8.12 1.54
C TYR A 194 -19.48 -8.22 1.56
N LYS A 195 -20.11 -7.89 2.69
CA LYS A 195 -21.56 -7.74 2.79
C LYS A 195 -21.94 -6.32 2.41
N LYS A 196 -22.09 -6.05 1.10
CA LYS A 196 -22.82 -4.86 0.63
C LYS A 196 -24.25 -4.98 1.16
N PHE A 197 -24.59 -4.20 2.18
CA PHE A 197 -25.98 -3.91 2.54
C PHE A 197 -26.47 -2.78 1.64
#